data_AF-A0A9E5ZE73-F1
#
_entry.id   AF-A0A9E5ZE73-F1
#
_cell.length_a   1.000
_cell.length_b   1.000
_cell.length_c   1.000
_cell.angle_alpha   90.00
_cell.angle_beta   90.00
_cell.angle_gamma   90.00
#
_symmetry.space_group_name_H-M   'P 1'
#
loop_
_entity.id
_entity.type
_entity.pdbx_description
1 polymer ?
#
loop_
_entity_poly.entity_id
_entity_poly.type
_entity_poly.pdbx_seq_one_letter_code
_entity_poly.pdbx_strand_id
1 'polypeptide(L)'
;MKEFELEELKRGLNYVQKYADSLNNFECDRCKVLPDFFYEHDFDRKSGYKISTALHSSVSIRKLIIDKIDNEPLLNAVLRAKDKRLRKRTKLPRKHYMGYVPIPFQEYSMLELVKYRLQELMNEKNMGKRASNYPN
;
A
#
# COMPACT_ATOMS: atom_id res chain seq x y z
N MET A 1 -2.60 14.27 26.28
CA MET A 1 -2.89 14.37 24.83
C MET A 1 -1.86 13.63 23.98
N LYS A 2 -0.55 13.84 24.19
CA LYS A 2 0.54 13.17 23.43
C LYS A 2 0.59 11.63 23.55
N GLU A 3 0.24 11.06 24.70
CA GLU A 3 0.29 9.59 24.90
C GLU A 3 -0.76 8.83 24.11
N PHE A 4 -1.99 9.37 24.03
CA PHE A 4 -3.08 8.78 23.27
C PHE A 4 -2.76 8.73 21.76
N GLU A 5 -2.28 9.86 21.21
CA GLU A 5 -1.86 9.93 19.80
C GLU A 5 -0.71 8.96 19.49
N LEU A 6 0.24 8.81 20.42
CA LEU A 6 1.34 7.85 20.29
C LEU A 6 0.86 6.40 20.30
N GLU A 7 -0.12 6.06 21.13
CA GLU A 7 -0.71 4.73 21.15
C GLU A 7 -1.49 4.41 19.87
N GLU A 8 -2.28 5.36 19.36
CA GLU A 8 -2.99 5.18 18.09
C GLU A 8 -2.02 5.01 16.92
N LEU A 9 -0.93 5.79 16.90
CA LEU A 9 0.12 5.65 15.90
C LEU A 9 0.76 4.26 15.96
N LYS A 10 1.13 3.79 17.16
CA LYS A 10 1.68 2.44 17.36
C LYS A 10 0.71 1.37 16.87
N ARG A 11 -0.58 1.50 17.15
CA ARG A 11 -1.62 0.55 16.67
C ARG A 11 -1.70 0.55 15.15
N GLY A 12 -1.69 1.72 14.51
CA GLY A 12 -1.71 1.84 13.05
C GLY A 12 -0.49 1.21 12.39
N LEU A 13 0.71 1.50 12.91
CA LEU A 13 1.95 0.90 12.41
C LEU A 13 2.00 -0.61 12.63
N ASN A 14 1.51 -1.10 13.76
CA ASN A 14 1.41 -2.54 14.04
C ASN A 14 0.43 -3.23 13.08
N TYR A 15 -0.73 -2.61 12.79
CA TYR A 15 -1.66 -3.11 11.79
C TYR A 15 -0.99 -3.25 10.42
N VAL A 16 -0.29 -2.21 9.95
CA VAL A 16 0.44 -2.25 8.68
C VAL A 16 1.48 -3.37 8.71
N GLN A 17 2.28 -3.47 9.77
CA GLN A 17 3.33 -4.47 9.89
C GLN A 17 2.77 -5.90 9.83
N LYS A 18 1.76 -6.21 10.65
CA LYS A 18 1.12 -7.54 10.65
C LYS A 18 0.53 -7.91 9.29
N TYR A 19 -0.06 -6.93 8.61
CA TYR A 19 -0.61 -7.15 7.28
C TYR A 19 0.49 -7.45 6.26
N ALA A 20 1.57 -6.67 6.28
CA ALA A 20 2.73 -6.89 5.42
C ALA A 20 3.39 -8.24 5.71
N ASP A 21 3.54 -8.64 6.98
CA ASP A 21 4.08 -9.94 7.38
C ASP A 21 3.23 -11.09 6.82
N SER A 22 1.89 -10.95 6.84
CA SER A 22 0.99 -11.93 6.24
C SER A 22 1.19 -12.05 4.73
N LEU A 23 1.44 -10.95 4.02
CA LEU A 23 1.71 -10.97 2.58
C LEU A 23 3.10 -11.52 2.30
N ASN A 24 4.09 -11.23 3.14
CA ASN A 24 5.44 -11.76 3.00
C ASN A 24 5.51 -13.28 3.17
N ASN A 25 4.68 -13.84 4.05
CA ASN A 25 4.57 -15.28 4.25
C ASN A 25 3.61 -15.98 3.25
N PHE A 26 3.07 -15.27 2.26
CA PHE A 26 2.14 -15.85 1.31
C PHE A 26 2.83 -16.79 0.31
N GLU A 27 2.42 -18.06 0.32
CA GLU A 27 2.96 -19.09 -0.56
C GLU A 27 2.30 -19.07 -1.95
N CYS A 28 2.92 -18.36 -2.89
CA CYS A 28 2.38 -18.20 -4.25
C CYS A 28 2.26 -19.50 -5.03
N ASP A 29 3.12 -20.48 -4.79
CA ASP A 29 3.12 -21.74 -5.53
C ASP A 29 1.97 -22.67 -5.11
N ARG A 30 1.42 -22.47 -3.91
CA ARG A 30 0.30 -23.25 -3.38
C ARG A 30 -1.05 -22.57 -3.63
N CYS A 31 -1.07 -21.24 -3.67
CA CYS A 31 -2.29 -20.45 -3.83
C CYS A 31 -2.45 -19.94 -5.28
N LYS A 32 -3.42 -20.51 -6.01
CA LYS A 32 -3.78 -20.06 -7.38
C LYS A 32 -4.42 -18.66 -7.43
N VAL A 33 -4.79 -18.09 -6.28
CA VAL A 33 -5.52 -16.83 -6.16
C VAL A 33 -4.68 -15.86 -5.34
N LEU A 34 -4.54 -14.63 -5.82
CA LEU A 34 -3.85 -13.57 -5.10
C LEU A 34 -4.67 -13.10 -3.89
N PRO A 35 -4.03 -12.59 -2.82
CA PRO A 35 -4.72 -11.97 -1.70
C PRO A 35 -5.69 -10.87 -2.14
N ASP A 36 -6.88 -10.83 -1.54
CA ASP A 36 -7.94 -9.87 -1.88
C ASP A 36 -7.49 -8.41 -1.78
N PHE A 37 -6.53 -8.13 -0.90
CA PHE A 37 -5.84 -6.84 -0.78
C PHE A 37 -5.50 -6.22 -2.15
N PHE A 38 -4.96 -7.01 -3.09
CA PHE A 38 -4.54 -6.50 -4.39
C PHE A 38 -5.71 -6.06 -5.28
N TYR A 39 -6.92 -6.55 -5.03
CA TYR A 39 -8.11 -6.21 -5.79
C TYR A 39 -8.94 -5.07 -5.15
N GLU A 40 -8.58 -4.65 -3.94
CA GLU A 40 -9.28 -3.59 -3.20
C GLU A 40 -8.78 -2.18 -3.54
N HIS A 41 -9.23 -1.64 -4.69
CA HIS A 41 -8.89 -0.27 -5.09
C HIS A 41 -9.24 0.82 -4.05
N ASP A 42 -10.33 0.67 -3.28
CA ASP A 42 -10.77 1.65 -2.25
C ASP A 42 -10.28 1.30 -0.83
N PHE A 43 -9.27 0.43 -0.67
CA PHE A 43 -8.78 -0.05 0.63
C PHE A 43 -8.43 1.09 1.59
N ASP A 44 -7.81 2.16 1.10
CA ASP A 44 -7.43 3.33 1.91
C ASP A 44 -8.64 4.00 2.56
N ARG A 45 -9.82 3.98 1.90
CA ARG A 45 -11.06 4.53 2.47
C ARG A 45 -11.71 3.58 3.45
N LYS A 46 -11.72 2.28 3.14
CA LYS A 46 -12.28 1.24 4.04
C LYS A 46 -11.49 1.13 5.34
N SER A 47 -10.17 1.27 5.25
CA SER A 47 -9.23 1.13 6.37
C SER A 47 -8.85 2.46 7.02
N GLY A 48 -9.05 3.59 6.32
CA GLY A 48 -8.55 4.92 6.66
C GLY A 48 -8.98 5.45 8.02
N TYR A 49 -10.19 5.09 8.47
CA TYR A 49 -10.71 5.50 9.78
C TYR A 49 -9.89 4.97 10.96
N LYS A 50 -9.08 3.91 10.79
CA LYS A 50 -8.32 3.28 11.88
C LYS A 50 -6.90 3.83 12.07
N ILE A 51 -6.39 4.60 11.11
CA ILE A 51 -4.98 5.06 11.09
C ILE A 51 -4.88 6.59 10.92
N SER A 52 -5.87 7.25 10.31
CA SER A 52 -5.78 8.68 9.99
C SER A 52 -5.94 9.61 11.19
N THR A 53 -6.51 9.17 12.31
CA THR A 53 -6.67 10.02 13.52
C THR A 53 -5.34 10.33 14.19
N ALA A 54 -4.35 9.44 14.07
CA ALA A 54 -3.06 9.55 14.74
C ALA A 54 -1.98 10.33 13.96
N LEU A 55 -2.10 10.41 12.64
CA LEU A 55 -1.02 10.91 11.76
C LEU A 55 -1.16 12.39 11.38
N HIS A 56 -2.22 13.09 11.83
CA HIS A 56 -2.53 14.50 11.49
C HIS A 56 -2.49 14.84 9.98
N SER A 57 -2.42 13.82 9.13
CA SER A 57 -2.22 13.90 7.69
C SER A 57 -2.78 12.64 7.03
N SER A 58 -3.29 12.79 5.83
CA SER A 58 -3.78 11.68 5.01
C SER A 58 -2.60 10.83 4.53
N VAL A 59 -2.63 9.52 4.78
CA VAL A 59 -1.62 8.56 4.34
C VAL A 59 -2.29 7.40 3.61
N SER A 60 -1.68 6.90 2.53
CA SER A 60 -2.15 5.66 1.88
C SER A 60 -1.67 4.45 2.67
N ILE A 61 -2.63 3.72 3.24
CA ILE A 61 -2.37 2.47 3.96
C ILE A 61 -1.92 1.39 2.97
N ARG A 62 -2.50 1.35 1.75
CA ARG A 62 -2.05 0.45 0.68
C ARG A 62 -0.56 0.64 0.41
N LYS A 63 -0.11 1.89 0.28
CA LYS A 63 1.30 2.22 0.08
C LYS A 63 2.16 1.73 1.24
N LEU A 64 1.79 2.06 2.48
CA LEU A 64 2.53 1.62 3.67
C LEU A 64 2.67 0.09 3.78
N ILE A 65 1.62 -0.65 3.41
CA ILE A 65 1.65 -2.11 3.39
C ILE A 65 2.58 -2.60 2.27
N ILE A 66 2.40 -2.09 1.03
CA ILE A 66 3.18 -2.50 -0.14
C ILE A 66 4.68 -2.25 0.07
N ASP A 67 5.05 -1.13 0.70
CA ASP A 67 6.45 -0.77 0.97
C ASP A 67 7.18 -1.75 1.89
N LYS A 68 6.41 -2.52 2.67
CA LYS A 68 6.94 -3.55 3.57
C LYS A 68 6.88 -4.95 2.97
N ILE A 69 6.41 -5.09 1.74
CA ILE A 69 6.42 -6.38 1.05
C ILE A 69 7.80 -6.60 0.43
N ASP A 70 8.44 -7.67 0.85
CA ASP A 70 9.73 -8.17 0.35
C ASP A 70 9.57 -9.51 -0.40
N ASN A 71 8.37 -10.09 -0.40
CA ASN A 71 8.03 -11.29 -1.17
C ASN A 71 7.91 -10.99 -2.67
N GLU A 72 9.06 -10.97 -3.35
CA GLU A 72 9.17 -10.79 -4.80
C GLU A 72 8.34 -11.79 -5.63
N PRO A 73 8.27 -13.10 -5.29
CA PRO A 73 7.38 -14.01 -5.99
C PRO A 73 5.92 -13.54 -6.01
N LEU A 74 5.41 -13.03 -4.89
CA LEU A 74 4.07 -12.47 -4.79
C LEU A 74 3.90 -11.23 -5.65
N LEU A 75 4.81 -10.27 -5.53
CA LEU A 75 4.76 -9.04 -6.33
C LEU A 75 4.78 -9.36 -7.84
N ASN A 76 5.63 -10.30 -8.26
CA ASN A 76 5.68 -10.78 -9.65
C ASN A 76 4.40 -11.52 -10.06
N ALA A 77 3.78 -12.29 -9.16
CA ALA A 77 2.49 -12.93 -9.43
C ALA A 77 1.38 -11.88 -9.66
N VAL A 78 1.37 -10.81 -8.87
CA VAL A 78 0.45 -9.68 -9.06
C VAL A 78 0.64 -9.00 -10.40
N LEU A 79 1.89 -8.72 -10.81
CA LEU A 79 2.16 -8.11 -12.12
C LEU A 79 1.75 -9.01 -13.30
N ARG A 80 1.87 -10.33 -13.14
CA ARG A 80 1.46 -11.31 -14.16
C ARG A 80 -0.04 -11.57 -14.18
N ALA A 81 -0.75 -11.29 -13.10
CA ALA A 81 -2.20 -11.40 -13.06
C ALA A 81 -2.82 -10.37 -14.02
N LYS A 82 -3.39 -10.86 -15.12
CA LYS A 82 -4.04 -10.03 -16.15
C LYS A 82 -5.41 -9.48 -15.71
N ASP A 83 -5.63 -9.34 -14.40
CA ASP A 83 -6.91 -8.91 -13.85
C ASP A 83 -7.07 -7.38 -13.93
N LYS A 84 -8.13 -6.94 -14.58
CA LYS A 84 -8.47 -5.51 -14.75
C LYS A 84 -8.66 -4.76 -13.43
N ARG A 85 -9.04 -5.44 -12.35
CA ARG A 85 -9.24 -4.85 -11.01
C ARG A 85 -7.94 -4.27 -10.46
N LEU A 86 -6.79 -4.87 -10.78
CA LEU A 86 -5.47 -4.39 -10.35
C LEU A 86 -5.12 -3.01 -10.92
N ARG A 87 -5.69 -2.67 -12.09
CA ARG A 87 -5.50 -1.39 -12.77
C ARG A 87 -6.51 -0.32 -12.34
N LYS A 88 -7.50 -0.69 -11.52
CA LYS A 88 -8.53 0.25 -11.07
C LYS A 88 -7.91 1.22 -10.08
N ARG A 89 -8.09 2.51 -10.35
CA ARG A 89 -7.71 3.61 -9.45
C ARG A 89 -8.89 4.00 -8.57
N THR A 90 -8.61 4.52 -7.38
CA THR A 90 -9.65 5.08 -6.52
C THR A 90 -10.29 6.27 -7.24
N LYS A 91 -11.63 6.34 -7.28
CA LYS A 91 -12.31 7.52 -7.84
C LYS A 91 -12.14 8.69 -6.89
N LEU A 92 -11.37 9.70 -7.30
CA LEU A 92 -11.26 10.97 -6.59
C LEU A 92 -12.64 11.66 -6.60
N PRO A 93 -13.13 12.19 -5.47
CA PRO A 93 -14.28 13.07 -5.50
C PRO A 93 -13.91 14.31 -6.32
N ARG A 94 -14.89 14.92 -6.99
CA ARG A 94 -14.66 16.15 -7.78
C ARG A 94 -14.08 17.22 -6.85
N LYS A 95 -13.05 17.93 -7.32
CA LYS A 95 -12.23 18.95 -6.59
C LYS A 95 -13.01 20.09 -5.91
N HIS A 96 -14.35 20.09 -5.96
CA HIS A 96 -15.21 21.17 -5.47
C HIS A 96 -15.99 20.80 -4.20
N TYR A 97 -15.77 19.61 -3.62
CA TYR A 97 -16.28 19.31 -2.28
C TYR A 97 -15.40 19.98 -1.24
N MET A 98 -15.94 21.00 -0.55
CA MET A 98 -15.32 21.53 0.67
C MET A 98 -15.08 20.39 1.66
N GLY A 99 -13.84 20.27 2.15
CA GLY A 99 -13.43 19.21 3.09
C GLY A 99 -12.70 18.00 2.48
N TYR A 100 -12.39 18.00 1.17
CA TYR A 100 -11.57 16.94 0.58
C TYR A 100 -10.10 17.05 1.01
N VAL A 101 -9.64 16.09 1.81
CA VAL A 101 -8.22 15.89 2.12
C VAL A 101 -7.62 14.89 1.11
N PRO A 102 -6.67 15.30 0.25
CA PRO A 102 -6.09 14.42 -0.75
C PRO A 102 -5.23 13.33 -0.09
N ILE A 103 -5.58 12.05 -0.27
CA ILE A 103 -4.74 10.95 0.19
C ILE A 103 -3.58 10.78 -0.81
N PRO A 104 -2.31 10.88 -0.38
CA PRO A 104 -1.16 10.63 -1.26
C PRO A 104 -1.24 9.24 -1.89
N PHE A 105 -0.79 9.11 -3.13
CA PHE A 105 -0.77 7.85 -3.89
C PHE A 105 -2.14 7.23 -4.22
N GLN A 106 -3.24 7.93 -3.93
CA GLN A 106 -4.60 7.47 -4.23
C GLN A 106 -4.87 7.40 -5.74
N GLU A 107 -4.16 8.21 -6.52
CA GLU A 107 -4.15 8.21 -7.99
C GLU A 107 -3.51 6.95 -8.59
N TYR A 108 -2.69 6.22 -7.83
CA TYR A 108 -2.07 4.99 -8.29
C TYR A 108 -2.95 3.77 -8.01
N SER A 109 -3.06 2.93 -9.03
CA SER A 109 -3.65 1.59 -8.94
C SER A 109 -2.75 0.63 -8.16
N MET A 110 -3.30 -0.50 -7.71
CA MET A 110 -2.51 -1.54 -7.04
C MET A 110 -1.38 -2.05 -7.92
N LEU A 111 -1.62 -2.19 -9.22
CA LEU A 111 -0.61 -2.61 -10.18
C LEU A 111 0.58 -1.63 -10.24
N GLU A 112 0.30 -0.32 -10.23
CA GLU A 112 1.35 0.71 -10.25
C GLU A 112 2.17 0.70 -8.96
N LEU A 113 1.51 0.63 -7.81
CA LEU A 113 2.19 0.56 -6.51
C LEU A 113 3.09 -0.67 -6.39
N VAL A 114 2.59 -1.84 -6.81
CA VAL A 114 3.39 -3.09 -6.83
C VAL A 114 4.57 -2.99 -7.78
N LYS A 115 4.38 -2.38 -8.96
CA LYS A 115 5.47 -2.18 -9.92
C LYS A 115 6.58 -1.31 -9.32
N TYR A 116 6.22 -0.22 -8.64
CA TYR A 116 7.21 0.64 -7.98
C TYR A 116 7.97 -0.12 -6.89
N ARG A 117 7.27 -0.87 -6.03
CA ARG A 117 7.94 -1.65 -4.99
C ARG A 117 8.91 -2.68 -5.55
N LEU A 118 8.51 -3.41 -6.60
CA LEU A 118 9.41 -4.38 -7.22
C LEU A 118 10.67 -3.71 -7.78
N GLN A 119 10.53 -2.53 -8.40
CA GLN A 119 11.66 -1.75 -8.89
C GLN A 119 12.56 -1.24 -7.76
N GLU A 120 11.98 -0.82 -6.63
CA GLU A 120 12.75 -0.49 -5.42
C GLU A 120 13.58 -1.68 -4.96
N LEU A 121 12.97 -2.86 -4.78
CA LEU A 121 13.68 -4.07 -4.35
C LEU A 121 14.84 -4.44 -5.30
N MET A 122 14.61 -4.33 -6.61
CA MET A 122 15.67 -4.56 -7.61
C MET A 122 16.81 -3.53 -7.46
N ASN A 123 16.47 -2.26 -7.23
CA ASN A 123 17.47 -1.21 -7.05
C ASN A 123 18.20 -1.32 -5.70
N GLU A 124 17.52 -1.71 -4.62
CA GLU A 124 18.13 -1.99 -3.32
C GLU A 124 19.16 -3.12 -3.43
N LYS A 125 18.88 -4.16 -4.23
CA LYS A 125 19.83 -5.23 -4.54
C LYS A 125 21.02 -4.75 -5.36
N ASN A 126 20.79 -3.87 -6.33
CA ASN A 126 21.81 -3.44 -7.29
C ASN A 126 22.69 -2.28 -6.80
N MET A 127 22.15 -1.36 -5.97
CA MET A 127 22.81 -0.12 -5.55
C MET A 127 22.96 0.02 -4.02
N GLY A 128 22.38 -0.91 -3.24
CA GLY A 128 22.20 -0.75 -1.80
C GLY A 128 20.92 0.04 -1.45
N LYS A 129 20.48 -0.04 -0.18
CA LYS A 129 19.14 0.37 0.32
C LYS A 129 18.73 1.87 0.20
N ARG A 130 19.36 2.70 -0.64
CA ARG A 130 19.17 4.18 -0.65
C ARG A 130 18.69 4.81 -1.97
N ALA A 131 18.34 4.03 -3.00
CA ALA A 131 17.83 4.57 -4.25
C ALA A 131 16.30 4.80 -4.18
N SER A 132 15.85 6.05 -4.07
CA SER A 132 14.43 6.43 -4.19
C SER A 132 14.03 6.50 -5.67
N ASN A 133 12.94 5.80 -6.05
CA ASN A 133 12.49 5.67 -7.44
C ASN A 133 11.20 6.43 -7.78
N TYR A 134 10.66 7.25 -6.87
CA TYR A 134 9.44 8.00 -7.17
C TYR A 134 9.74 9.21 -8.06
N PRO A 135 8.92 9.48 -9.10
CA PRO A 135 8.97 10.76 -9.79
C PRO A 135 8.61 11.88 -8.80
N ASN A 136 9.41 12.96 -8.80
CA ASN A 136 9.17 14.18 -8.03
C ASN A 136 7.89 14.90 -8.46
#